data_AF-A0A1B9M4L6-F1
#
_entry.id   AF-A0A1B9M4L6-F1
#
_cell.length_a   1.000
_cell.length_b   1.000
_cell.length_c   1.000
_cell.angle_alpha   90.00
_cell.angle_beta   90.00
_cell.angle_gamma   90.00
#
_symmetry.space_group_name_H-M   'P 1'
#
loop_
_entity.id
_entity.type
_entity.pdbx_description
1 polymer ?
#
loop_
_entity_poly.entity_id
_entity_poly.type
_entity_poly.pdbx_seq_one_letter_code
_entity_poly.pdbx_strand_id
1 'polypeptide(L)'
;MAVEIWISYYFFAIVGCFIRRYFSEYIAMDYNNDKTLNRKRRLALSYFYFISLYSLLIISQPGEGFFSNIIFFWSAVFIFILYVFFISFLETPRRYIKRKKWK
;
A
#
# COMPACT_ATOMS: atom_id res chain seq x y z
N MET A 1 6.15 -0.97 -24.10
CA MET A 1 4.89 -1.46 -23.52
C MET A 1 5.10 -2.32 -22.27
N ALA A 2 5.63 -3.55 -22.34
CA ALA A 2 5.76 -4.41 -21.14
C ALA A 2 6.70 -3.87 -20.04
N VAL A 3 7.84 -3.31 -20.43
CA VAL A 3 8.81 -2.71 -19.48
C VAL A 3 8.24 -1.47 -18.78
N GLU A 4 7.45 -0.66 -19.49
CA GLU A 4 6.82 0.55 -18.94
C GLU A 4 5.76 0.21 -17.88
N ILE A 5 5.01 -0.87 -18.09
CA ILE A 5 4.05 -1.40 -17.13
C ILE A 5 4.77 -1.82 -15.84
N TRP A 6 5.93 -2.46 -15.95
CA TRP A 6 6.70 -2.86 -14.77
C TRP A 6 7.30 -1.67 -14.04
N ILE A 7 7.92 -0.74 -14.77
CA ILE A 7 8.50 0.47 -14.18
C ILE A 7 7.41 1.26 -13.44
N SER A 8 6.25 1.45 -14.06
CA SER A 8 5.13 2.14 -13.42
C SER A 8 4.60 1.37 -12.21
N TYR A 9 4.43 0.04 -12.31
CA TYR A 9 4.03 -0.79 -11.18
C TYR A 9 4.97 -0.66 -9.98
N TYR A 10 6.29 -0.78 -10.19
CA TYR A 10 7.27 -0.61 -9.12
C TYR A 10 7.31 0.82 -8.58
N PHE A 11 7.19 1.82 -9.45
CA PHE A 11 7.12 3.22 -9.04
C PHE A 11 5.92 3.46 -8.12
N PHE A 12 4.72 2.98 -8.50
CA PHE A 12 3.54 3.06 -7.64
C PHE A 12 3.73 2.25 -6.35
N ALA A 13 4.30 1.04 -6.43
CA ALA A 13 4.60 0.24 -5.25
C ALA A 13 5.46 1.03 -4.22
N ILE A 14 6.46 1.77 -4.70
CA ILE A 14 7.32 2.64 -3.88
C ILE A 14 6.57 3.86 -3.34
N VAL A 15 5.73 4.51 -4.16
CA VAL A 15 4.90 5.64 -3.73
C VAL A 15 4.02 5.25 -2.54
N GLY A 16 3.45 4.04 -2.52
CA GLY A 16 2.67 3.58 -1.38
C GLY A 16 3.46 3.43 -0.08
N CYS A 17 4.77 3.15 -0.14
CA CYS A 17 5.63 3.18 1.05
C CYS A 17 5.74 4.59 1.65
N PHE A 18 5.82 5.63 0.82
CA PHE A 18 5.81 7.02 1.29
C PHE A 18 4.47 7.40 1.91
N ILE A 19 3.35 6.99 1.28
CA ILE A 19 2.00 7.19 1.83
C ILE A 19 1.89 6.50 3.19
N ARG A 20 2.37 5.25 3.30
CA ARG A 20 2.37 4.49 4.54
C ARG A 20 3.16 5.18 5.65
N ARG A 21 4.32 5.75 5.32
CA ARG A 21 5.16 6.52 6.24
C ARG A 21 4.43 7.79 6.70
N TYR A 22 3.81 8.53 5.78
CA TYR A 22 3.00 9.70 6.12
C TYR A 22 1.91 9.37 7.15
N PHE A 23 1.15 8.28 6.93
CA PHE A 23 0.10 7.88 7.87
C PHE A 23 0.60 7.25 9.19
N SER A 24 1.89 6.93 9.30
CA SER A 24 2.44 6.32 10.51
C SER A 24 2.46 7.25 11.72
N GLU A 25 2.38 8.56 11.50
CA GLU A 25 2.43 9.60 12.53
C GLU A 25 1.07 9.90 13.17
N TYR A 26 -0.02 9.36 12.61
CA TYR A 26 -1.38 9.66 13.03
C TYR A 26 -2.04 8.48 13.77
N ILE A 27 -2.86 8.81 14.77
CA ILE A 27 -3.54 7.86 15.66
C ILE A 27 -5.05 7.88 15.37
N ALA A 28 -5.79 6.86 15.81
CA ALA A 28 -7.24 6.76 15.67
C ALA A 28 -8.00 8.08 16.01
N MET A 29 -7.59 8.77 17.08
CA MET A 29 -8.20 10.03 17.52
C MET A 29 -7.99 11.18 16.52
N ASP A 30 -6.84 11.23 15.85
CA ASP A 30 -6.54 12.26 14.84
C ASP A 30 -7.52 12.15 13.66
N TYR A 31 -7.85 10.93 13.23
CA TYR A 31 -8.81 10.69 12.15
C TYR A 31 -10.26 11.00 12.52
N ASN A 32 -10.63 10.87 13.80
CA ASN A 32 -11.97 11.21 14.26
C ASN A 32 -12.16 12.74 14.36
N ASN A 33 -11.11 13.45 14.75
CA ASN A 33 -11.16 14.90 14.94
C ASN A 33 -11.03 15.67 13.61
N ASP A 34 -10.26 15.15 12.64
CA ASP A 34 -10.05 15.80 11.33
C ASP A 34 -10.71 15.03 10.17
N LYS A 35 -11.83 15.58 9.68
CA LYS A 35 -12.57 15.04 8.52
C LYS A 35 -11.74 15.01 7.24
N THR A 36 -10.83 15.98 7.05
CA THR A 36 -9.98 16.04 5.85
C THR A 36 -8.91 14.96 5.89
N LEU A 37 -8.31 14.71 7.06
CA LEU A 37 -7.36 13.62 7.28
C LEU A 37 -8.02 12.26 7.06
N ASN A 38 -9.25 12.06 7.55
CA ASN A 38 -10.00 10.84 7.31
C ASN A 38 -10.37 10.64 5.82
N ARG A 39 -10.60 11.73 5.07
CA ARG A 39 -10.79 11.65 3.61
C ARG A 39 -9.49 11.22 2.92
N LYS A 40 -8.35 11.78 3.30
CA LYS A 40 -7.03 11.35 2.80
C LYS A 40 -6.76 9.87 3.14
N ARG A 41 -7.14 9.44 4.35
CA ARG A 41 -7.06 8.04 4.79
C ARG A 41 -7.82 7.09 3.85
N ARG A 42 -9.07 7.44 3.53
CA ARG A 42 -9.92 6.66 2.62
C ARG A 42 -9.33 6.57 1.22
N LEU A 43 -8.81 7.68 0.68
CA LEU A 43 -8.14 7.69 -0.62
C LEU A 43 -6.88 6.82 -0.63
N ALA A 44 -6.08 6.86 0.44
CA ALA A 44 -4.91 6.00 0.59
C ALA A 44 -5.27 4.51 0.68
N LEU A 45 -6.35 4.17 1.39
CA LEU A 45 -6.88 2.80 1.41
C LEU A 45 -7.31 2.36 0.00
N SER A 46 -8.06 3.18 -0.72
CA SER A 46 -8.45 2.87 -2.11
C SER A 46 -7.23 2.64 -3.01
N TYR A 47 -6.18 3.45 -2.84
CA TYR A 47 -4.91 3.27 -3.55
C TYR A 47 -4.22 1.95 -3.19
N PHE A 48 -4.15 1.58 -1.91
CA PHE A 48 -3.55 0.31 -1.49
C PHE A 48 -4.33 -0.91 -1.96
N TYR A 49 -5.66 -0.86 -1.94
CA TYR A 49 -6.51 -1.88 -2.54
C TYR A 49 -6.27 -2.01 -4.04
N PHE A 50 -6.13 -0.89 -4.76
CA PHE A 50 -5.84 -0.91 -6.19
C PHE A 50 -4.52 -1.63 -6.52
N ILE A 51 -3.43 -1.30 -5.80
CA ILE A 51 -2.14 -1.96 -5.99
C ILE A 51 -2.22 -3.44 -5.62
N SER A 52 -2.87 -3.77 -4.49
CA SER A 52 -3.04 -5.16 -4.04
C SER A 52 -3.81 -6.00 -5.07
N LEU A 53 -4.90 -5.47 -5.63
CA LEU A 53 -5.69 -6.13 -6.68
C LEU A 53 -4.87 -6.30 -7.96
N TYR A 54 -4.07 -5.29 -8.33
CA TYR A 54 -3.19 -5.38 -9.48
C TYR A 54 -2.10 -6.46 -9.30
N SER A 55 -1.50 -6.56 -8.12
CA SER A 55 -0.59 -7.66 -7.79
C SER A 55 -1.27 -9.02 -7.88
N LEU A 56 -2.53 -9.12 -7.47
CA LEU A 56 -3.31 -10.36 -7.53
C LEU A 56 -3.57 -10.80 -8.98
N LEU A 57 -3.89 -9.84 -9.87
CA LEU A 57 -4.04 -10.11 -11.30
C LEU A 57 -2.74 -10.69 -11.90
N ILE A 58 -1.60 -10.12 -11.56
CA ILE A 58 -0.28 -10.61 -11.99
C ILE A 58 -0.04 -12.05 -11.50
N ILE A 59 -0.33 -12.33 -10.22
CA ILE A 59 -0.13 -13.64 -9.61
C ILE A 59 -1.06 -14.70 -10.22
N SER A 60 -2.28 -14.29 -10.64
CA SER A 60 -3.29 -15.20 -11.18
C SER A 60 -3.02 -15.70 -12.61
N GLN A 61 -2.05 -15.11 -13.31
CA GLN A 61 -1.67 -15.49 -14.68
C GLN A 61 -0.21 -15.98 -14.76
N PRO A 62 0.20 -17.00 -13.99
CA PRO A 62 1.56 -17.49 -14.03
C PRO A 62 1.81 -18.20 -15.36
N GLY A 63 2.74 -17.68 -16.17
CA GLY A 63 3.20 -18.34 -17.38
C GLY A 63 2.49 -17.98 -18.69
N GLU A 64 1.51 -17.07 -18.67
CA GLU A 64 0.96 -16.49 -19.91
C GLU A 64 1.73 -15.22 -20.32
N GLY A 65 2.40 -15.25 -21.47
CA GLY A 65 3.04 -14.08 -22.08
C GLY A 65 4.17 -13.44 -21.24
N PHE A 66 4.11 -12.12 -21.07
CA PHE A 66 5.13 -11.30 -20.40
C PHE A 66 5.35 -11.64 -18.91
N PHE A 67 4.47 -12.44 -18.30
CA PHE A 67 4.53 -12.86 -16.89
C PHE A 67 5.31 -14.15 -16.64
N SER A 68 5.98 -14.69 -17.66
CA SER A 68 6.84 -15.89 -17.56
C SER A 68 8.08 -15.71 -16.69
N ASN A 69 8.40 -14.46 -16.30
CA ASN A 69 9.60 -14.17 -15.53
C ASN A 69 9.38 -14.45 -14.04
N ILE A 70 9.97 -15.54 -13.55
CA ILE A 70 9.80 -16.01 -12.16
C ILE A 70 10.14 -14.95 -11.11
N ILE A 71 11.10 -14.07 -11.42
CA ILE A 71 11.50 -12.95 -10.56
C ILE A 71 10.34 -11.96 -10.36
N PHE A 72 9.60 -11.68 -11.42
CA PHE A 72 8.47 -10.76 -11.40
C PHE A 72 7.27 -11.34 -10.63
N PHE A 73 7.05 -12.65 -10.74
CA PHE A 73 6.03 -13.33 -9.94
C PHE A 73 6.31 -13.18 -8.45
N TRP A 74 7.53 -13.51 -8.00
CA TRP A 74 7.89 -13.40 -6.60
C TRP A 74 7.89 -11.96 -6.08
N SER A 75 8.27 -10.99 -6.91
CA SER A 75 8.18 -9.57 -6.53
C SER A 75 6.73 -9.11 -6.39
N ALA A 76 5.82 -9.56 -7.25
CA ALA A 76 4.40 -9.28 -7.12
C ALA A 76 3.79 -9.91 -5.86
N VAL A 77 4.16 -11.14 -5.52
CA VAL A 77 3.77 -11.80 -4.26
C VAL A 77 4.25 -11.00 -3.05
N PHE A 78 5.51 -10.56 -3.05
CA PHE A 78 6.06 -9.76 -1.97
C PHE A 78 5.32 -8.42 -1.81
N ILE A 79 5.10 -7.70 -2.91
CA ILE A 79 4.36 -6.43 -2.91
C ILE A 79 2.93 -6.64 -2.42
N PHE A 80 2.26 -7.71 -2.85
CA PHE A 80 0.92 -8.05 -2.39
C PHE A 80 0.86 -8.19 -0.86
N ILE A 81 1.74 -9.01 -0.27
CA ILE A 81 1.81 -9.22 1.19
C ILE A 81 2.08 -7.89 1.92
N LEU A 82 3.02 -7.09 1.41
CA LEU A 82 3.37 -5.80 1.99
C LEU A 82 2.18 -4.82 1.96
N TYR A 83 1.42 -4.80 0.88
CA TYR A 83 0.24 -3.92 0.76
C TYR A 83 -0.94 -4.39 1.61
N VAL A 84 -1.14 -5.70 1.78
CA VAL A 84 -2.11 -6.23 2.77
C VAL A 84 -1.76 -5.74 4.18
N PHE A 85 -0.48 -5.74 4.55
CA PHE A 85 -0.05 -5.18 5.84
C PHE A 85 -0.32 -3.66 5.95
N PHE A 86 -0.14 -2.91 4.86
CA PHE A 86 -0.42 -1.46 4.85
C PHE A 86 -1.91 -1.16 5.01
N ILE A 87 -2.78 -1.94 4.35
CA ILE A 87 -4.24 -1.85 4.49
C ILE A 87 -4.63 -2.10 5.94
N SER A 88 -4.21 -3.22 6.53
CA SER A 88 -4.51 -3.58 7.91
C SER A 88 -4.10 -2.48 8.89
N PHE A 89 -2.94 -1.85 8.69
CA PHE A 89 -2.49 -0.75 9.53
C PHE A 89 -3.41 0.49 9.48
N LEU A 90 -3.91 0.84 8.29
CA LEU A 90 -4.73 2.03 8.09
C LEU A 90 -6.20 1.81 8.45
N GLU A 91 -6.68 0.58 8.30
CA GLU A 91 -8.03 0.18 8.66
C GLU A 91 -8.18 0.04 10.18
N THR A 92 -7.13 -0.43 10.86
CA THR A 92 -7.04 -0.49 12.33
C THR A 92 -5.98 0.48 12.86
N PRO A 93 -6.21 1.80 12.77
CA PRO A 93 -5.25 2.78 13.27
C PRO A 93 -5.04 2.55 14.77
N ARG A 94 -3.78 2.62 15.18
CA ARG A 94 -3.39 2.36 16.57
C ARG A 94 -4.19 3.27 17.51
N ARG A 95 -4.69 2.70 18.61
CA ARG A 95 -5.52 3.39 19.62
C ARG A 95 -4.72 3.97 20.80
N TYR A 96 -3.41 3.76 20.86
CA TYR A 96 -2.61 4.22 21.99
C TYR A 96 -2.50 5.75 22.02
N ILE A 97 -2.31 6.29 23.23
CA ILE A 97 -1.97 7.70 23.45
C ILE A 97 -0.56 7.95 22.91
N LYS A 98 -0.40 8.94 22.03
CA LYS A 98 0.89 9.42 21.50
C LYS A 98 1.84 9.61 22.69
N ARG A 99 2.90 8.80 22.83
CA ARG A 99 3.96 9.10 23.81
C ARG A 99 4.49 10.49 23.45
N LYS A 100 4.33 11.46 24.36
CA LYS A 100 4.93 12.80 24.21
C LYS A 100 6.40 12.59 23.86
N LYS A 101 6.84 13.05 22.67
CA LYS A 101 8.25 13.31 22.43
C LYS A 101 8.64 14.38 23.44
N TRP A 102 9.47 14.02 24.42
CA TRP A 102 10.16 15.00 25.23
C TRP A 102 11.02 15.82 24.27
N LYS A 103 10.82 17.15 24.28
CA LYS A 103 11.62 18.11 23.52
C LYS A 103 13.02 18.17 24.10
#